data_AF-A0A4D6LV41-F1
#
_entry.id   AF-A0A4D6LV41-F1
#
_cell.length_a   1.000
_cell.length_b   1.000
_cell.length_c   1.000
_cell.angle_alpha   90.00
_cell.angle_beta   90.00
_cell.angle_gamma   90.00
#
_symmetry.space_group_name_H-M   'P 1'
#
loop_
_entity.id
_entity.type
_entity.pdbx_description
1 polymer ?
#
loop_
_entity_poly.entity_id
_entity_poly.type
_entity_poly.pdbx_seq_one_letter_code
_entity_poly.pdbx_strand_id
1 'polypeptide(L)' 'MRPRHEPVSYICKNCRMENMMKPGDDMQCRECGYRILYKKRIYRSKLRFH' A
#
# COMPACT_ATOMS: atom_id res chain seq x y z
N MET A 1 -20.50 -12.99 -2.28
CA MET A 1 -20.04 -11.66 -1.86
C MET A 1 -18.70 -11.37 -2.52
N ARG A 2 -18.45 -10.17 -3.05
CA ARG A 2 -17.10 -9.79 -3.50
C ARG A 2 -16.20 -9.63 -2.27
N PRO A 3 -14.97 -10.17 -2.26
CA PRO A 3 -14.07 -9.96 -1.14
C PRO A 3 -13.83 -8.46 -0.95
N ARG A 4 -13.93 -7.98 0.30
CA ARG A 4 -13.64 -6.60 0.63
C ARG A 4 -12.14 -6.39 0.39
N HIS A 5 -11.79 -5.52 -0.56
CA HIS A 5 -10.37 -5.22 -0.79
C HIS A 5 -9.82 -4.44 0.39
N GLU A 6 -8.93 -5.07 1.15
CA GLU A 6 -8.25 -4.43 2.26
C GLU A 6 -7.22 -3.40 1.76
N PRO A 7 -7.02 -2.29 2.50
CA PRO A 7 -5.99 -1.32 2.17
C PRO A 7 -4.59 -1.98 2.20
N VAL A 8 -3.76 -1.63 1.22
CA VAL A 8 -2.41 -2.17 1.05
C VAL A 8 -1.39 -1.08 1.39
N SER A 9 -0.34 -1.46 2.13
CA SER A 9 0.78 -0.55 2.43
C SER A 9 1.74 -0.45 1.24
N TYR A 10 2.01 0.78 0.81
CA TYR A 10 3.03 1.13 -0.17
C TYR A 10 4.13 1.99 0.47
N ILE A 11 5.33 1.97 -0.09
CA ILE A 11 6.50 2.71 0.39
C ILE A 11 6.92 3.70 -0.70
N CYS A 12 7.02 4.98 -0.36
CA CYS A 12 7.46 5.99 -1.30
C CYS A 12 8.92 5.80 -1.74
N LYS A 13 9.22 5.95 -3.03
CA LYS A 13 10.59 5.90 -3.54
C LYS A 13 11.47 7.02 -2.97
N ASN A 14 10.91 8.21 -2.79
CA ASN A 14 11.66 9.41 -2.39
C ASN A 14 11.83 9.52 -0.87
N CYS A 15 10.74 9.69 -0.13
CA CYS A 15 10.79 9.91 1.34
C CYS A 15 10.74 8.62 2.16
N ARG A 16 10.60 7.45 1.52
CA ARG A 16 10.54 6.12 2.19
C ARG A 16 9.38 5.95 3.18
N MET A 17 8.45 6.89 3.22
CA MET A 17 7.26 6.84 4.08
C MET A 17 6.24 5.82 3.59
N GLU A 18 5.57 5.18 4.54
CA GLU A 18 4.50 4.23 4.27
C GLU A 18 3.18 4.95 3.98
N ASN A 19 2.49 4.50 2.94
CA ASN A 19 1.21 5.03 2.49
C ASN A 19 0.21 3.87 2.46
N MET A 20 -0.86 3.96 3.25
CA MET A 20 -1.98 3.01 3.19
C MET A 20 -2.95 3.45 2.10
N MET A 21 -3.06 2.65 1.04
CA MET A 21 -3.87 2.97 -0.14
C MET A 21 -4.97 1.93 -0.33
N LYS A 22 -6.18 2.39 -0.69
CA LYS A 22 -7.29 1.55 -1.11
C LYS A 22 -7.33 1.46 -2.64
N PRO A 23 -7.96 0.43 -3.22
CA PRO A 23 -8.19 0.40 -4.66
C PRO A 23 -9.01 1.62 -5.09
N GLY A 24 -8.54 2.34 -6.11
CA GLY A 24 -9.14 3.58 -6.61
C GLY A 24 -8.52 4.85 -6.04
N ASP A 25 -7.69 4.77 -5.00
CA ASP A 25 -6.93 5.93 -4.53
C ASP A 25 -5.83 6.32 -5.54
N ASP A 26 -5.50 7.62 -5.60
CA ASP A 26 -4.38 8.11 -6.41
C ASP A 26 -3.03 7.60 -5.89
N MET A 27 -2.17 7.15 -6.82
CA MET A 27 -0.78 6.76 -6.53
C MET A 27 0.10 7.99 -6.28
N GLN A 28 -0.06 8.60 -5.10
CA GLN A 28 0.67 9.78 -4.67
C GLN A 28 1.04 9.71 -3.19
N CYS A 29 2.31 9.96 -2.88
CA CYS A 29 2.77 10.02 -1.50
C CYS A 29 2.12 11.22 -0.79
N ARG A 30 1.46 10.98 0.35
CA ARG A 30 0.81 12.05 1.14
C ARG A 30 1.80 13.02 1.78
N GLU A 31 3.01 12.55 2.05
CA GLU A 31 4.06 13.34 2.71
C GLU A 31 4.83 14.26 1.74
N CYS A 32 5.06 13.85 0.50
CA CYS A 32 5.96 14.58 -0.41
C CYS A 32 5.43 14.76 -1.84
N GLY A 33 4.23 14.27 -2.14
CA GLY A 33 3.60 14.40 -3.47
C GLY A 33 4.22 13.53 -4.58
N TYR A 34 5.28 12.77 -4.30
CA TYR A 34 5.90 11.90 -5.30
C TYR A 34 4.96 10.75 -5.71
N ARG A 35 4.92 10.42 -7.00
CA ARG A 35 3.91 9.51 -7.58
C ARG A 35 4.39 8.07 -7.81
N ILE A 36 5.61 7.75 -7.39
CA ILE A 36 6.18 6.39 -7.51
C ILE A 36 6.29 5.77 -6.11
N LEU A 37 5.49 4.73 -5.88
CA LEU A 37 5.44 3.97 -4.66
C LEU A 37 5.69 2.47 -4.95
N TYR A 38 6.35 1.77 -4.03
CA TYR A 38 6.57 0.33 -4.10
C TYR A 38 5.62 -0.40 -3.15
N LYS A 39 5.07 -1.55 -3.53
CA LYS A 39 4.28 -2.37 -2.60
C LYS A 39 5.16 -2.88 -1.47
N LYS A 40 4.72 -2.74 -0.21
CA LYS A 40 5.45 -3.28 0.94
C LYS A 40 5.53 -4.80 0.87
N ARG A 41 6.71 -5.36 1.13
CA ARG A 41 6.92 -6.82 1.18
C ARG A 41 6.09 -7.39 2.33
N ILE A 42 5.27 -8.39 2.02
CA ILE A 42 4.58 -9.20 3.02
C ILE A 42 5.27 -10.55 3.17
N TYR A 43 5.34 -11.06 4.39
CA TYR A 43 5.78 -12.43 4.63
C TYR A 43 4.60 -13.35 4.28
N ARG A 44 4.81 -14.31 3.36
CA ARG A 44 3.77 -15.23 2.87
C ARG A 44 3.07 -16.02 3.99
N SER A 45 3.69 -16.15 5.16
CA SER A 45 3.11 -16.78 6.35
C SER A 45 2.03 -15.93 7.07
N LYS A 46 1.97 -14.61 6.83
CA LYS A 46 0.96 -13.70 7.42
C LYS A 46 -0.32 -13.56 6.59
N LEU A 47 -0.41 -14.18 5.41
CA LEU A 47 -1.69 -14.36 4.70
C LEU A 47 -2.41 -15.62 5.22
N ARG A 48 -2.48 -15.79 6.55
CA ARG A 48 -3.28 -16.84 7.17
C ARG A 48 -4.56 -16.23 7.72
N PHE A 49 -5.60 -16.43 6.91
CA PHE A 49 -6.97 -16.79 7.26
C PHE A 49 -7.20 -17.02 8.76
N HIS A 50 -7.89 -16.08 9.40
CA HIS A 50 -8.68 -16.34 10.60
C HIS A 50 -10.15 -16.15 10.24
#